data_AF-A0AAW0GUK4-F1
#
_entry.id   AF-A0AAW0GUK4-F1
#
_cell.length_a   1.000
_cell.length_b   1.000
_cell.length_c   1.000
_cell.angle_alpha   90.00
_cell.angle_beta   90.00
_cell.angle_gamma   90.00
#
_symmetry.space_group_name_H-M   'P 1'
#
loop_
_entity.id
_entity.type
_entity.pdbx_description
1 polymer ?
#
loop_
_entity_poly.entity_id
_entity_poly.type
_entity_poly.pdbx_seq_one_letter_code
_entity_poly.pdbx_strand_id
1 'polypeptide(L)'
;MLLDEREAHKAELEAKAREAVQMKEAWEADRVAWDLERATLQSQIQEGAAKHQDVLVAGEHKVKLDQAFEELRDLVQIHGILLVTREPTIPGMIASVGHHLENISIKVAATTRAQEEWASVRTKLEEDVRTGLDKREALYEELDKVRKERDEVKGEVMELQAQLQERSFASIASSQTLLNSPVEYTGDAEKIVSILKPIWAILPSPEARAGKHNSRFRAGSPSSPTTSPVSLRPGPSLSEMDVRSLKTLYDPKGLPLQNGNKLETFTVEAFAERVQAVVADDRALIERLIRFAQAHDLLKKNAERAQKLAQESNVALETYQKQVKLLEDRNLNMLAKQTELQDEIHDLQEAVDRISAEKLEIETQAAEQAETCQQLTEANTTLSARALTLAEEAANSSDGVRKRLEAELAECSSNLKKANMEIDSMRESQQVQQMALMEELNNIQTENDSLRAQLRAKK
;
A
#
# COMPACT_ATOMS: atom_id res chain seq x y z
N MET A 1 -123.58 -20.45 -55.64
CA MET A 1 -122.55 -20.47 -56.69
C MET A 1 -121.63 -19.25 -56.62
N LEU A 2 -122.04 -18.03 -57.01
CA LEU A 2 -121.14 -16.84 -56.93
C LEU A 2 -120.73 -16.41 -55.51
N LEU A 3 -121.54 -16.73 -54.50
CA LEU A 3 -121.20 -16.49 -53.09
C LEU A 3 -120.20 -17.54 -52.56
N ASP A 4 -120.41 -18.81 -52.90
CA ASP A 4 -119.52 -19.92 -52.51
C ASP A 4 -118.12 -19.78 -53.14
N GLU A 5 -118.04 -19.33 -54.40
CA GLU A 5 -116.76 -19.05 -55.09
C GLU A 5 -116.03 -17.85 -54.47
N ARG A 6 -116.77 -16.83 -54.00
CA ARG A 6 -116.18 -15.69 -53.27
C ARG A 6 -115.70 -16.09 -51.89
N GLU A 7 -116.41 -16.98 -51.20
CA GLU A 7 -116.00 -17.51 -49.89
C GLU A 7 -114.79 -18.44 -50.03
N ALA A 8 -114.76 -19.32 -51.04
CA ALA A 8 -113.61 -20.17 -51.35
C ALA A 8 -112.37 -19.34 -51.72
N HIS A 9 -112.52 -18.33 -52.58
CA HIS A 9 -111.42 -17.43 -52.95
C HIS A 9 -110.94 -16.57 -51.77
N LYS A 10 -111.85 -16.17 -50.87
CA LYS A 10 -111.49 -15.47 -49.63
C LYS A 10 -110.73 -16.38 -48.68
N ALA A 11 -111.16 -17.64 -48.52
CA ALA A 11 -110.45 -18.63 -47.73
C ALA A 11 -109.07 -18.97 -48.31
N GLU A 12 -108.93 -19.04 -49.63
CA GLU A 12 -107.65 -19.25 -50.31
C GLU A 12 -106.71 -18.05 -50.14
N LEU A 13 -107.22 -16.82 -50.24
CA LEU A 13 -106.47 -15.60 -49.94
C LEU A 13 -106.03 -15.53 -48.47
N GLU A 14 -106.90 -15.92 -47.54
CA GLU A 14 -106.55 -16.00 -46.12
C GLU A 14 -105.49 -17.08 -45.85
N ALA A 15 -105.55 -18.23 -46.53
CA ALA A 15 -104.53 -19.27 -46.43
C ALA A 15 -103.18 -18.78 -46.97
N LYS A 16 -103.16 -18.16 -48.17
CA LYS A 16 -101.94 -17.56 -48.75
C LYS A 16 -101.40 -16.40 -47.90
N ALA A 17 -102.26 -15.62 -47.26
CA ALA A 17 -101.85 -14.58 -46.32
C ALA A 17 -101.21 -15.18 -45.06
N ARG A 18 -101.75 -16.28 -44.52
CA ARG A 18 -101.14 -17.01 -43.39
C ARG A 18 -99.79 -17.62 -43.77
N GLU A 19 -99.67 -18.22 -44.94
CA GLU A 19 -98.40 -18.74 -45.46
C GLU A 19 -97.36 -17.63 -45.65
N ALA A 20 -97.76 -16.47 -46.18
CA ALA A 20 -96.88 -15.32 -46.33
C ALA A 20 -96.42 -14.75 -44.98
N VAL A 21 -97.29 -14.76 -43.96
CA VAL A 21 -96.92 -14.37 -42.60
C VAL A 21 -95.96 -15.39 -41.98
N GLN A 22 -96.23 -16.69 -42.11
CA GLN A 22 -95.34 -17.75 -41.61
C GLN A 22 -93.97 -17.72 -42.28
N MET A 23 -93.92 -17.48 -43.60
CA MET A 23 -92.65 -17.34 -44.33
C MET A 23 -91.88 -16.10 -43.89
N LYS A 24 -92.56 -14.99 -43.58
CA LYS A 24 -91.91 -13.78 -43.03
C LYS A 24 -91.40 -14.03 -41.62
N GLU A 25 -92.19 -14.67 -40.76
CA GLU A 25 -91.78 -15.02 -39.39
C GLU A 25 -90.59 -15.99 -39.40
N ALA A 26 -90.61 -17.00 -40.28
CA ALA A 26 -89.50 -17.92 -40.47
C ALA A 26 -88.24 -17.20 -40.96
N TRP A 27 -88.39 -16.30 -41.94
CA TRP A 27 -87.26 -15.51 -42.46
C TRP A 27 -86.70 -14.53 -41.41
N GLU A 28 -87.55 -13.90 -40.60
CA GLU A 28 -87.13 -13.04 -39.49
C GLU A 28 -86.44 -13.85 -38.39
N ALA A 29 -86.94 -15.04 -38.06
CA ALA A 29 -86.32 -15.95 -37.12
C ALA A 29 -84.92 -16.40 -37.61
N ASP A 30 -84.79 -16.77 -38.88
CA ASP A 30 -83.51 -17.11 -39.50
C ASP A 30 -82.55 -15.92 -39.50
N ARG A 31 -83.04 -14.70 -39.80
CA ARG A 31 -82.23 -13.49 -39.75
C ARG A 31 -81.71 -13.21 -38.33
N VAL A 32 -82.57 -13.34 -37.32
CA VAL A 32 -82.18 -13.15 -35.92
C VAL A 32 -81.20 -14.24 -35.47
N ALA A 33 -81.43 -15.49 -35.86
CA ALA A 33 -80.50 -16.59 -35.56
C ALA A 33 -79.13 -16.36 -36.19
N TRP A 34 -79.10 -15.89 -37.44
CA TRP A 34 -77.86 -15.55 -38.14
C TRP A 34 -77.13 -14.35 -37.53
N ASP A 35 -77.84 -13.31 -37.13
CA ASP A 35 -77.25 -12.15 -36.45
C ASP A 35 -76.69 -12.53 -35.08
N LEU A 36 -77.36 -13.44 -34.35
CA LEU A 36 -76.86 -14.00 -33.10
C LEU A 36 -75.59 -14.82 -33.33
N GLU A 37 -75.58 -15.73 -34.31
CA GLU A 37 -74.41 -16.54 -34.65
C GLU A 37 -73.23 -15.65 -35.05
N ARG A 38 -73.46 -14.64 -35.91
CA ARG A 38 -72.45 -13.65 -36.29
C ARG A 38 -71.90 -12.90 -35.07
N ALA A 39 -72.77 -12.45 -34.15
CA ALA A 39 -72.34 -11.78 -32.93
C ALA A 39 -71.49 -12.71 -32.04
N THR A 40 -71.87 -13.98 -31.91
CA THR A 40 -71.10 -14.96 -31.14
C THR A 40 -69.72 -15.23 -31.76
N LEU A 41 -69.65 -15.39 -33.08
CA LEU A 41 -68.38 -15.57 -33.79
C LEU A 41 -67.47 -14.34 -33.68
N GLN A 42 -68.05 -13.14 -33.81
CA GLN A 42 -67.29 -11.90 -33.64
C GLN A 42 -66.76 -11.74 -32.20
N SER A 43 -67.57 -12.12 -31.20
CA SER A 43 -67.13 -12.16 -29.80
C SER A 43 -65.99 -13.16 -29.60
N GLN A 44 -66.08 -14.36 -30.16
CA GLN A 44 -65.01 -15.36 -30.07
C GLN A 44 -63.71 -14.90 -30.75
N ILE A 45 -63.81 -14.23 -31.90
CA ILE A 45 -62.64 -13.65 -32.59
C ILE A 45 -62.00 -12.56 -31.73
N GLN A 46 -62.79 -11.67 -31.15
CA GLN A 46 -62.27 -10.61 -30.26
C GLN A 46 -61.64 -11.17 -28.99
N GLU A 47 -62.27 -12.17 -28.37
CA GLU A 47 -61.71 -12.83 -27.18
C GLU A 47 -60.42 -13.60 -27.50
N GLY A 48 -60.36 -14.28 -28.65
CA GLY A 48 -59.14 -14.92 -29.15
C GLY A 48 -58.03 -13.90 -29.43
N ALA A 49 -58.35 -12.76 -30.05
CA ALA A 49 -57.40 -11.69 -30.31
C ALA A 49 -56.86 -11.07 -29.01
N ALA A 50 -57.71 -10.85 -28.01
CA ALA A 50 -57.29 -10.35 -26.69
C ALA A 50 -56.37 -11.34 -25.97
N LYS A 51 -56.69 -12.65 -26.01
CA LYS A 51 -55.82 -13.69 -25.43
C LYS A 51 -54.46 -13.77 -26.16
N HIS A 52 -54.44 -13.65 -27.49
CA HIS A 52 -53.19 -13.62 -28.25
C HIS A 52 -52.34 -12.37 -27.93
N GLN A 53 -52.97 -11.21 -27.75
CA GLN A 53 -52.29 -9.98 -27.33
C GLN A 53 -51.64 -10.13 -25.94
N ASP A 54 -52.36 -10.69 -24.97
CA ASP A 54 -51.84 -10.92 -23.61
C ASP A 54 -50.66 -11.91 -23.62
N VAL A 55 -50.72 -12.96 -24.42
CA VAL A 55 -49.63 -13.93 -24.58
C VAL A 55 -48.40 -13.28 -25.22
N LEU A 56 -48.59 -12.41 -26.21
CA LEU A 56 -47.50 -11.65 -26.84
C LEU A 56 -46.81 -10.71 -25.84
N VAL A 57 -47.59 -9.94 -25.06
CA VAL A 57 -47.06 -9.03 -24.04
C VAL A 57 -46.33 -9.81 -22.94
N ALA A 58 -46.90 -10.91 -22.45
CA ALA A 58 -46.24 -11.78 -21.49
C ALA A 58 -44.92 -12.37 -22.05
N GLY A 59 -44.90 -12.70 -23.35
CA GLY A 59 -43.71 -13.14 -24.07
C GLY A 59 -42.61 -12.07 -24.09
N GLU A 60 -42.95 -10.82 -24.41
CA GLU A 60 -42.00 -9.71 -24.43
C GLU A 60 -41.39 -9.42 -23.05
N HIS A 61 -42.19 -9.48 -21.98
CA HIS A 61 -41.67 -9.32 -20.62
C HIS A 61 -40.73 -10.46 -20.22
N LYS A 62 -41.03 -11.69 -20.64
CA LYS A 62 -40.14 -12.83 -20.40
C LYS A 62 -38.81 -12.67 -21.13
N VAL A 63 -38.83 -12.27 -22.41
CA VAL A 63 -37.60 -12.01 -23.18
C VAL A 63 -36.75 -10.91 -22.53
N LYS A 64 -37.36 -9.83 -22.03
CA LYS A 64 -36.62 -8.77 -21.31
C LYS A 64 -36.02 -9.25 -19.99
N LEU A 65 -36.70 -10.12 -19.26
CA LEU A 65 -36.18 -10.72 -18.03
C LEU A 65 -35.02 -11.67 -18.33
N ASP A 66 -35.13 -12.49 -19.37
CA ASP A 66 -34.07 -13.40 -19.80
C ASP A 66 -32.83 -12.59 -20.27
N GLN A 67 -33.04 -11.48 -20.99
CA GLN A 67 -31.95 -10.58 -21.38
C GLN A 67 -31.27 -9.92 -20.18
N ALA A 68 -32.04 -9.39 -19.23
CA ALA A 68 -31.47 -8.79 -18.01
C ALA A 68 -30.73 -9.82 -17.14
N PHE A 69 -31.17 -11.08 -17.16
CA PHE A 69 -30.49 -12.18 -16.49
C PHE A 69 -29.14 -12.49 -17.12
N GLU A 70 -29.06 -12.57 -18.45
CA GLU A 70 -27.78 -12.77 -19.14
C GLU A 70 -26.83 -11.59 -18.95
N GLU A 71 -27.32 -10.34 -19.01
CA GLU A 71 -26.50 -9.14 -18.72
C GLU A 71 -25.94 -9.17 -17.28
N LEU A 72 -26.73 -9.61 -16.31
CA LEU A 72 -26.28 -9.77 -14.92
C LEU A 72 -25.25 -10.90 -14.78
N ARG A 73 -25.44 -12.02 -15.49
CA ARG A 73 -24.51 -13.14 -15.50
C ARG A 73 -23.17 -12.74 -16.13
N ASP A 74 -23.21 -12.02 -17.24
CA ASP A 74 -22.03 -11.47 -17.90
C ASP A 74 -21.29 -10.51 -16.96
N LEU A 75 -22.01 -9.64 -16.25
CA LEU A 75 -21.43 -8.74 -15.25
C LEU A 75 -20.71 -9.51 -14.12
N VAL A 76 -21.34 -10.57 -13.59
CA VAL A 76 -20.73 -11.44 -12.58
C VAL A 76 -19.47 -12.12 -13.12
N GLN A 77 -19.50 -12.61 -14.36
CA GLN A 77 -18.38 -13.31 -14.98
C GLN A 77 -17.21 -12.36 -15.32
N ILE A 78 -17.50 -11.19 -15.89
CA ILE A 78 -16.51 -10.17 -16.27
C ILE A 78 -15.76 -9.66 -15.03
N HIS A 79 -16.46 -9.44 -13.91
CA HIS A 79 -15.87 -8.95 -12.68
C HIS A 79 -15.37 -10.05 -11.74
N GLY A 80 -15.45 -11.32 -12.13
CA GLY A 80 -14.99 -12.46 -11.33
C GLY A 80 -15.69 -12.54 -9.96
N ILE A 81 -16.98 -12.19 -9.90
CA ILE A 81 -17.72 -12.12 -8.65
C ILE A 81 -18.03 -13.55 -8.18
N LEU A 82 -17.49 -13.91 -7.01
CA LEU A 82 -17.78 -15.20 -6.39
C LEU A 82 -19.26 -15.27 -5.98
N LEU A 83 -19.97 -16.24 -6.53
CA LEU A 83 -21.36 -16.49 -6.18
C LEU A 83 -21.47 -17.03 -4.75
N VAL A 84 -22.23 -16.34 -3.91
CA VAL A 84 -22.53 -16.78 -2.53
C VAL A 84 -23.33 -18.08 -2.53
N THR A 85 -24.13 -18.30 -3.57
CA THR A 85 -24.99 -19.46 -3.74
C THR A 85 -24.56 -20.24 -4.98
N ARG A 86 -24.53 -21.57 -4.87
CA ARG A 86 -24.07 -22.47 -5.96
C ARG A 86 -25.00 -22.46 -7.18
N GLU A 87 -26.23 -21.97 -7.03
CA GLU A 87 -27.22 -21.85 -8.10
C GLU A 87 -27.25 -20.41 -8.65
N PRO A 88 -27.13 -20.22 -9.97
CA PRO A 88 -27.14 -18.90 -10.62
C PRO A 88 -28.57 -18.35 -10.72
N THR A 89 -29.18 -18.09 -9.58
CA THR A 89 -30.49 -17.42 -9.51
C THR A 89 -30.29 -15.90 -9.54
N ILE A 90 -31.23 -15.15 -10.15
CA ILE A 90 -31.24 -13.67 -10.13
C ILE A 90 -30.97 -13.11 -8.71
N PRO A 91 -31.74 -13.49 -7.67
CA PRO A 91 -31.50 -12.96 -6.32
C PRO A 91 -30.13 -13.36 -5.76
N GLY A 92 -29.62 -14.56 -6.06
CA GLY A 92 -28.28 -14.99 -5.66
C GLY A 92 -27.17 -14.16 -6.31
N MET A 93 -27.30 -13.86 -7.60
CA MET A 93 -26.35 -13.00 -8.32
C MET A 93 -26.38 -11.56 -7.80
N ILE A 94 -27.58 -10.99 -7.58
CA ILE A 94 -27.71 -9.64 -7.01
C ILE A 94 -27.09 -9.56 -5.61
N ALA A 95 -27.33 -10.56 -4.75
CA ALA A 95 -26.72 -10.63 -3.43
C ALA A 95 -25.19 -10.73 -3.50
N SER A 96 -24.67 -11.51 -4.44
CA SER A 96 -23.22 -11.67 -4.67
C SER A 96 -22.58 -10.38 -5.17
N VAL A 97 -23.23 -9.67 -6.11
CA VAL A 97 -22.81 -8.33 -6.57
C VAL A 97 -22.83 -7.34 -5.40
N GLY A 98 -23.89 -7.34 -4.59
CA GLY A 98 -23.99 -6.50 -3.40
C GLY A 98 -22.85 -6.72 -2.42
N HIS A 99 -22.54 -7.99 -2.11
CA HIS A 99 -21.43 -8.33 -1.22
C HIS A 99 -20.07 -7.97 -1.82
N HIS A 100 -19.89 -8.13 -3.13
CA HIS A 100 -18.68 -7.71 -3.83
C HIS A 100 -18.47 -6.19 -3.77
N LEU A 101 -19.53 -5.40 -3.99
CA LEU A 101 -19.49 -3.94 -3.87
C LEU A 101 -19.20 -3.49 -2.43
N GLU A 102 -19.77 -4.16 -1.44
CA GLU A 102 -19.46 -3.91 -0.03
C GLU A 102 -17.99 -4.21 0.28
N ASN A 103 -17.46 -5.34 -0.19
CA ASN A 103 -16.06 -5.69 -0.03
C ASN A 103 -15.11 -4.70 -0.73
N ILE A 104 -15.45 -4.25 -1.94
CA ILE A 104 -14.70 -3.18 -2.63
C ILE A 104 -14.77 -1.89 -1.82
N SER A 105 -15.94 -1.51 -1.32
CA SER A 105 -16.12 -0.30 -0.51
C SER A 105 -15.25 -0.34 0.76
N ILE A 106 -15.20 -1.48 1.46
CA ILE A 106 -14.33 -1.69 2.62
C ILE A 106 -12.85 -1.57 2.23
N LYS A 107 -12.42 -2.20 1.13
CA LYS A 107 -11.04 -2.12 0.63
C LYS A 107 -10.67 -0.68 0.27
N VAL A 108 -11.53 0.03 -0.46
CA VAL A 108 -11.33 1.44 -0.83
C VAL A 108 -11.20 2.29 0.45
N ALA A 109 -12.12 2.15 1.40
CA ALA A 109 -12.04 2.88 2.67
C ALA A 109 -10.76 2.57 3.47
N ALA A 110 -10.30 1.32 3.48
CA ALA A 110 -9.04 0.93 4.10
C ALA A 110 -7.83 1.57 3.39
N THR A 111 -7.79 1.56 2.05
CA THR A 111 -6.73 2.21 1.28
C THR A 111 -6.70 3.72 1.51
N THR A 112 -7.86 4.38 1.60
CA THR A 112 -7.96 5.82 1.90
C THR A 112 -7.39 6.14 3.28
N ARG A 113 -7.74 5.35 4.31
CA ARG A 113 -7.17 5.54 5.66
C ARG A 113 -5.66 5.34 5.69
N ALA A 114 -5.16 4.27 5.05
CA ALA A 114 -3.73 4.04 4.95
C ALA A 114 -3.03 5.22 4.25
N GLN A 115 -3.63 5.76 3.18
CA GLN A 115 -3.09 6.93 2.47
C GLN A 115 -3.06 8.19 3.35
N GLU A 116 -4.08 8.43 4.16
CA GLU A 116 -4.12 9.52 5.15
C GLU A 116 -3.06 9.35 6.24
N GLU A 117 -2.88 8.13 6.75
CA GLU A 117 -1.83 7.80 7.72
C GLU A 117 -0.44 8.05 7.14
N TRP A 118 -0.17 7.56 5.92
CA TRP A 118 1.07 7.82 5.20
C TRP A 118 1.32 9.31 4.95
N ALA A 119 0.29 10.07 4.60
CA ALA A 119 0.39 11.52 4.45
C ALA A 119 0.73 12.18 5.80
N SER A 120 0.11 11.75 6.90
CA SER A 120 0.39 12.28 8.24
C SER A 120 1.81 11.95 8.74
N VAL A 121 2.35 10.77 8.40
CA VAL A 121 3.73 10.39 8.73
C VAL A 121 4.70 11.21 7.90
N ARG A 122 4.42 11.42 6.62
CA ARG A 122 5.24 12.26 5.75
C ARG A 122 5.32 13.70 6.26
N THR A 123 4.18 14.32 6.60
CA THR A 123 4.18 15.69 7.12
C THR A 123 4.93 15.82 8.43
N LYS A 124 4.79 14.85 9.35
CA LYS A 124 5.58 14.79 10.59
C LYS A 124 7.08 14.69 10.32
N LEU A 125 7.51 13.82 9.41
CA LEU A 125 8.93 13.70 9.04
C LEU A 125 9.46 14.98 8.39
N GLU A 126 8.67 15.66 7.55
CA GLU A 126 9.04 16.96 6.99
C GLU A 126 9.18 18.04 8.08
N GLU A 127 8.31 18.04 9.08
CA GLU A 127 8.40 18.94 10.24
C GLU A 127 9.61 18.62 11.13
N ASP A 128 9.89 17.34 11.41
CA ASP A 128 11.08 16.91 12.15
C ASP A 128 12.38 17.29 11.42
N VAL A 129 12.39 17.21 10.08
CA VAL A 129 13.53 17.66 9.28
C VAL A 129 13.69 19.17 9.36
N ARG A 130 12.60 19.95 9.22
CA ARG A 130 12.64 21.42 9.36
C ARG A 130 13.14 21.84 10.74
N THR A 131 12.51 21.33 11.80
CA THR A 131 12.92 21.63 13.18
C THR A 131 14.35 21.16 13.48
N GLY A 132 14.81 20.07 12.85
CA GLY A 132 16.19 19.61 12.92
C GLY A 132 17.18 20.55 12.23
N LEU A 133 16.80 21.14 11.10
CA LEU A 133 17.60 22.17 10.41
C LEU A 133 17.64 23.46 11.21
N ASP A 134 16.52 23.94 11.72
CA ASP A 134 16.44 25.15 12.55
C ASP A 134 17.32 25.03 13.81
N LYS A 135 17.31 23.85 14.47
CA LYS A 135 18.21 23.57 15.60
C LYS A 135 19.68 23.58 15.20
N ARG A 136 20.04 23.05 14.03
CA ARG A 136 21.43 23.10 13.53
C ARG A 136 21.85 24.53 13.25
N GLU A 137 20.99 25.32 12.61
CA GLU A 137 21.24 26.73 12.33
C GLU A 137 21.44 27.53 13.63
N ALA A 138 20.57 27.34 14.63
CA ALA A 138 20.72 27.95 15.94
C ALA A 138 22.05 27.58 16.62
N LEU A 139 22.46 26.30 16.57
CA LEU A 139 23.76 25.87 17.11
C LEU A 139 24.95 26.48 16.33
N TYR A 140 24.83 26.64 15.01
CA TYR A 140 25.85 27.34 14.22
C TYR A 140 25.96 28.82 14.62
N GLU A 141 24.83 29.50 14.82
CA GLU A 141 24.82 30.88 15.32
C GLU A 141 25.45 31.00 16.71
N GLU A 142 25.16 30.07 17.62
CA GLU A 142 25.77 30.02 18.96
C GLU A 142 27.29 29.79 18.87
N LEU A 143 27.74 28.85 18.04
CA LEU A 143 29.18 28.62 17.81
C LEU A 143 29.88 29.86 17.24
N ASP A 144 29.24 30.57 16.32
CA ASP A 144 29.80 31.80 15.76
C ASP A 144 29.80 32.94 16.78
N LYS A 145 28.81 33.04 17.67
CA LYS A 145 28.82 33.97 18.82
C LYS A 145 29.98 33.64 19.77
N VAL A 146 30.14 32.38 20.17
CA VAL A 146 31.24 31.94 21.05
C VAL A 146 32.61 32.18 20.41
N ARG A 147 32.74 32.01 19.08
CA ARG A 147 33.98 32.36 18.36
C ARG A 147 34.28 33.85 18.42
N LYS A 148 33.28 34.70 18.19
CA LYS A 148 33.41 36.16 18.30
C LYS A 148 33.80 36.58 19.72
N GLU A 149 33.09 36.09 20.73
CA GLU A 149 33.40 36.35 22.15
C GLU A 149 34.81 35.89 22.52
N ARG A 150 35.24 34.71 22.04
CA ARG A 150 36.61 34.22 22.27
C ARG A 150 37.66 35.10 21.58
N ASP A 151 37.38 35.60 20.38
CA ASP A 151 38.29 36.48 19.66
C ASP A 151 38.34 37.89 20.30
N GLU A 152 37.21 38.39 20.83
CA GLU A 152 37.12 39.63 21.62
C GLU A 152 37.92 39.51 22.92
N VAL A 153 37.70 38.45 23.71
CA VAL A 153 38.47 38.20 24.95
C VAL A 153 39.96 38.03 24.65
N LYS A 154 40.32 37.37 23.55
CA LYS A 154 41.73 37.26 23.14
C LYS A 154 42.32 38.62 22.80
N GLY A 155 41.55 39.51 22.15
CA GLY A 155 41.91 40.90 21.91
C GLY A 155 42.15 41.68 23.20
N GLU A 156 41.20 41.62 24.13
CA GLU A 156 41.30 42.27 25.45
C GLU A 156 42.50 41.75 26.27
N VAL A 157 42.76 40.44 26.24
CA VAL A 157 43.93 39.84 26.91
C VAL A 157 45.24 40.35 26.28
N MET A 158 45.32 40.43 24.95
CA MET A 158 46.49 41.00 24.28
C MET A 158 46.68 42.48 24.62
N GLU A 159 45.60 43.26 24.72
CA GLU A 159 45.64 44.67 25.12
C GLU A 159 46.09 44.83 26.58
N LEU A 160 45.51 44.08 27.51
CA LEU A 160 45.91 44.07 28.93
C LEU A 160 47.36 43.60 29.10
N GLN A 161 47.80 42.61 28.32
CA GLN A 161 49.18 42.16 28.31
C GLN A 161 50.13 43.27 27.82
N ALA A 162 49.75 44.03 26.78
CA ALA A 162 50.53 45.18 26.31
C ALA A 162 50.61 46.28 27.38
N GLN A 163 49.50 46.61 28.05
CA GLN A 163 49.47 47.58 29.15
C GLN A 163 50.31 47.13 30.36
N LEU A 164 50.27 45.84 30.71
CA LEU A 164 51.09 45.28 31.79
C LEU A 164 52.57 45.25 31.41
N GLN A 165 52.90 44.94 30.16
CA GLN A 165 54.27 44.97 29.68
C GLN A 165 54.84 46.40 29.72
N GLU A 166 54.04 47.41 29.33
CA GLU A 166 54.38 48.84 29.44
C GLU A 166 54.60 49.27 30.91
N ARG A 167 53.69 48.87 31.82
CA ARG A 167 53.85 49.13 33.27
C ARG A 167 55.03 48.37 33.89
N SER A 168 55.33 47.15 33.43
CA SER A 168 56.46 46.36 33.91
C SER A 168 57.80 46.97 33.47
N PHE A 169 57.87 47.50 32.24
CA PHE A 169 59.02 48.27 31.76
C PHE A 169 59.22 49.55 32.59
N ALA A 170 58.14 50.21 33.03
CA ALA A 170 58.21 51.37 33.93
C ALA A 170 58.58 51.02 35.38
N SER A 171 58.21 49.83 35.87
CA SER A 171 58.47 49.39 37.26
C SER A 171 59.87 48.82 37.47
N ILE A 172 60.51 48.26 36.44
CA ILE A 172 61.87 47.70 36.53
C ILE A 172 62.95 48.81 36.64
N ALA A 173 62.61 50.07 36.35
CA ALA A 173 63.50 51.23 36.51
C ALA A 173 63.63 51.75 37.97
N SER A 174 62.87 51.21 38.94
CA SER A 174 62.67 51.89 40.24
C SER A 174 63.06 51.07 41.48
N SER A 175 63.87 50.02 41.38
CA SER A 175 64.20 49.20 42.56
C SER A 175 65.61 48.61 42.56
N GLN A 176 66.62 49.47 42.72
CA GLN A 176 67.96 49.10 43.16
C GLN A 176 68.57 50.24 43.98
N THR A 177 68.76 50.03 45.30
CA THR A 177 69.67 50.73 46.25
C THR A 177 69.09 50.55 47.67
N LEU A 178 69.77 50.17 48.77
CA LEU A 178 71.18 50.06 49.10
C LEU A 178 71.35 49.17 50.36
N LEU A 179 72.48 48.47 50.40
CA LEU A 179 73.07 47.73 51.50
C LEU A 179 74.00 48.65 52.33
N ASN A 180 74.11 48.35 53.64
CA ASN A 180 75.24 48.53 54.58
C ASN A 180 75.72 49.94 55.00
N SER A 181 75.78 50.20 56.33
CA SER A 181 77.01 50.55 57.11
C SER A 181 76.68 50.88 58.60
N PRO A 182 77.66 51.06 59.54
CA PRO A 182 77.77 50.26 60.76
C PRO A 182 77.54 51.07 62.06
N VAL A 183 77.26 50.36 63.15
CA VAL A 183 76.96 50.93 64.47
C VAL A 183 78.25 51.09 65.29
N GLU A 184 78.54 52.32 65.73
CA GLU A 184 79.62 52.70 66.64
C GLU A 184 79.08 52.90 68.08
N TYR A 185 79.86 52.49 69.08
CA TYR A 185 79.38 52.12 70.42
C TYR A 185 79.88 53.08 71.53
N THR A 186 79.09 54.06 72.01
CA THR A 186 79.22 54.63 73.40
C THR A 186 77.88 55.16 73.96
N GLY A 187 77.42 54.68 75.13
CA GLY A 187 76.22 55.17 75.85
C GLY A 187 75.26 54.08 76.37
N ASP A 188 75.48 53.58 77.59
CA ASP A 188 74.85 52.38 78.19
C ASP A 188 73.34 52.43 78.54
N ALA A 189 72.61 53.49 78.19
CA ALA A 189 71.14 53.53 78.29
C ALA A 189 70.49 53.69 76.92
N GLU A 190 71.03 54.57 76.08
CA GLU A 190 70.57 54.75 74.70
C GLU A 190 70.84 53.54 73.83
N LYS A 191 71.91 52.76 74.09
CA LYS A 191 72.17 51.49 73.39
C LYS A 191 71.20 50.39 73.76
N ILE A 192 70.88 50.28 75.04
CA ILE A 192 69.87 49.33 75.51
C ILE A 192 68.51 49.70 74.90
N VAL A 193 68.16 50.99 74.91
CA VAL A 193 66.97 51.50 74.23
C VAL A 193 67.06 51.29 72.72
N SER A 194 68.20 51.48 72.06
CA SER A 194 68.33 51.30 70.60
C SER A 194 68.29 49.83 70.18
N ILE A 195 68.75 48.90 71.02
CA ILE A 195 68.64 47.46 70.81
C ILE A 195 67.21 46.97 71.10
N LEU A 196 66.55 47.53 72.12
CA LEU A 196 65.18 47.16 72.50
C LEU A 196 64.12 47.86 71.64
N LYS A 197 64.37 49.03 71.08
CA LYS A 197 63.40 49.83 70.29
C LYS A 197 62.89 49.11 69.03
N PRO A 198 63.72 48.40 68.24
CA PRO A 198 63.25 47.54 67.16
C PRO A 198 62.34 46.42 67.67
N ILE A 199 62.70 45.79 68.80
CA ILE A 199 61.91 44.72 69.43
C ILE A 199 60.57 45.27 69.94
N TRP A 200 60.58 46.46 70.54
CA TRP A 200 59.39 47.13 71.05
C TRP A 200 58.43 47.55 69.93
N ALA A 201 58.94 47.90 68.77
CA ALA A 201 58.15 48.25 67.58
C ALA A 201 57.50 47.03 66.91
N ILE A 202 58.08 45.83 67.05
CA ILE A 202 57.54 44.58 66.51
C ILE A 202 56.45 43.99 67.42
N LEU A 203 56.53 44.28 68.73
CA LEU A 203 55.53 43.78 69.65
C LEU A 203 54.18 44.48 69.43
N PRO A 204 53.05 43.75 69.52
CA PRO A 204 51.72 44.35 69.42
C PRO A 204 51.55 45.48 70.44
N SER A 205 50.84 46.55 70.05
CA SER A 205 50.54 47.67 70.95
C SER A 205 49.95 47.15 72.27
N PRO A 206 50.18 47.84 73.41
CA PRO A 206 49.66 47.41 74.70
C PRO A 206 48.15 47.12 74.67
N GLU A 207 47.38 47.86 73.87
CA GLU A 207 45.95 47.67 73.65
C GLU A 207 45.62 46.37 72.89
N ALA A 208 46.42 45.99 71.89
CA ALA A 208 46.25 44.75 71.13
C ALA A 208 46.50 43.49 71.98
N ARG A 209 47.30 43.60 73.05
CA ARG A 209 47.57 42.48 73.99
C ARG A 209 46.45 42.30 75.01
N ALA A 210 45.79 43.38 75.44
CA ALA A 210 44.67 43.30 76.38
C ALA A 210 43.40 42.71 75.76
N GLY A 211 43.17 42.92 74.45
CA GLY A 211 41.97 42.42 73.76
C GLY A 211 41.96 40.91 73.47
N LYS A 212 43.14 40.27 73.40
CA LYS A 212 43.26 38.87 72.94
C LYS A 212 42.97 37.81 74.03
N HIS A 213 42.82 38.21 75.29
CA HIS A 213 42.45 37.30 76.38
C HIS A 213 40.93 37.14 76.60
N ASN A 214 40.08 37.85 75.82
CA ASN A 214 38.63 37.85 76.04
C ASN A 214 37.77 37.37 74.86
N SER A 215 38.37 36.76 73.83
CA SER A 215 37.59 36.18 72.73
C SER A 215 37.17 34.75 73.07
N ARG A 216 36.05 34.64 73.80
CA ARG A 216 35.27 33.40 73.91
C ARG A 216 34.82 32.99 72.51
N PHE A 217 35.29 31.83 72.05
CA PHE A 217 34.66 31.07 71.00
C PHE A 217 33.18 30.84 71.35
N ARG A 218 32.28 31.43 70.56
CA ARG A 218 30.84 31.13 70.59
C ARG A 218 30.43 30.60 69.21
N ALA A 219 30.13 29.30 69.23
CA ALA A 219 29.07 28.58 68.51
C ALA A 219 28.71 29.01 67.08
N GLY A 220 28.89 28.07 66.15
CA GLY A 220 28.22 28.05 64.85
C GLY A 220 28.55 26.78 64.06
N SER A 221 27.84 25.68 64.35
CA SER A 221 27.73 24.54 63.43
C SER A 221 27.00 24.95 62.15
N PRO A 222 27.16 24.20 61.04
CA PRO A 222 26.11 23.22 60.75
C PRO A 222 26.61 21.86 60.20
N SER A 223 25.92 20.82 60.66
CA SER A 223 25.55 19.55 59.99
C SER A 223 26.46 18.89 58.93
N SER A 224 26.77 17.62 59.21
CA SER A 224 27.20 16.55 58.31
C SER A 224 26.30 16.35 57.06
N PRO A 225 26.75 15.57 56.07
CA PRO A 225 26.33 14.17 56.10
C PRO A 225 27.46 13.16 55.90
N THR A 226 27.20 12.00 56.48
CA THR A 226 27.90 10.73 56.41
C THR A 226 27.83 10.13 55.01
N THR A 227 28.93 9.55 54.52
CA THR A 227 29.02 8.19 53.93
C THR A 227 30.45 7.94 53.43
N SER A 228 31.12 6.98 54.06
CA SER A 228 32.30 6.26 53.56
C SER A 228 31.81 4.96 52.85
N PRO A 229 32.64 4.12 52.19
CA PRO A 229 34.11 4.07 52.24
C PRO A 229 34.81 3.69 50.91
N VAL A 230 36.02 4.21 50.66
CA VAL A 230 37.06 3.43 49.97
C VAL A 230 38.41 3.72 50.60
N SER A 231 38.94 2.67 51.19
CA SER A 231 40.29 2.46 51.69
C SER A 231 41.32 2.68 50.58
N LEU A 232 42.44 3.35 50.88
CA LEU A 232 43.81 2.89 50.58
C LEU A 232 44.88 3.91 51.01
N ARG A 233 45.76 3.43 51.90
CA ARG A 233 47.12 3.89 52.26
C ARG A 233 47.28 5.04 53.27
N PRO A 234 47.84 4.76 54.47
CA PRO A 234 48.42 5.77 55.33
C PRO A 234 49.83 6.11 54.81
N GLY A 235 50.01 7.29 54.23
CA GLY A 235 51.33 7.91 54.18
C GLY A 235 51.79 8.24 55.60
N PRO A 236 53.09 8.19 55.91
CA PRO A 236 53.58 8.47 57.25
C PRO A 236 53.26 9.92 57.62
N SER A 237 52.45 10.08 58.66
CA SER A 237 52.10 11.38 59.23
C SER A 237 53.37 12.12 59.67
N LEU A 238 53.62 13.28 59.05
CA LEU A 238 54.63 14.25 59.45
C LEU A 238 54.54 14.64 60.95
N SER A 239 53.42 14.36 61.61
CA SER A 239 53.20 14.66 63.03
C SER A 239 54.02 13.81 64.00
N GLU A 240 54.44 12.58 63.66
CA GLU A 240 55.16 11.73 64.63
C GLU A 240 56.66 12.08 64.72
N MET A 241 57.24 12.56 63.63
CA MET A 241 58.64 13.00 63.58
C MET A 241 58.81 14.37 64.25
N ASP A 242 57.84 15.27 64.09
CA ASP A 242 57.82 16.55 64.82
C ASP A 242 57.61 16.34 66.33
N VAL A 243 56.81 15.36 66.77
CA VAL A 243 56.60 15.11 68.22
C VAL A 243 57.85 14.58 68.91
N ARG A 244 58.65 13.70 68.27
CA ARG A 244 59.95 13.27 68.82
C ARG A 244 60.98 14.40 68.81
N SER A 245 60.97 15.24 67.77
CA SER A 245 61.88 16.39 67.64
C SER A 245 61.57 17.47 68.67
N LEU A 246 60.30 17.82 68.86
CA LEU A 246 59.84 18.72 69.92
C LEU A 246 60.11 18.15 71.32
N LYS A 247 59.93 16.85 71.53
CA LYS A 247 60.26 16.22 72.82
C LYS A 247 61.76 16.28 73.13
N THR A 248 62.62 16.24 72.11
CA THR A 248 64.07 16.35 72.28
C THR A 248 64.51 17.79 72.58
N LEU A 249 63.79 18.80 72.05
CA LEU A 249 64.05 20.23 72.32
C LEU A 249 63.57 20.69 73.70
N TYR A 250 62.58 20.03 74.29
CA TYR A 250 62.02 20.38 75.60
C TYR A 250 62.37 19.41 76.73
N ASP A 251 63.20 18.38 76.50
CA ASP A 251 63.70 17.49 77.55
C ASP A 251 64.83 18.20 78.33
N PRO A 252 64.63 18.60 79.60
CA PRO A 252 65.60 19.38 80.37
C PRO A 252 66.88 18.60 80.70
N LYS A 253 66.98 17.32 80.31
CA LYS A 253 68.13 16.45 80.57
C LYS A 253 68.94 16.12 79.30
N GLY A 254 68.56 16.66 78.14
CA GLY A 254 69.01 16.16 76.83
C GLY A 254 69.80 17.13 75.94
N LEU A 255 70.43 18.19 76.46
CA LEU A 255 71.31 19.05 75.66
C LEU A 255 72.78 18.58 75.75
N PRO A 256 73.39 18.06 74.67
CA PRO A 256 74.83 18.18 74.51
C PRO A 256 75.11 19.65 74.19
N LEU A 257 75.61 20.38 75.20
CA LEU A 257 76.26 21.67 75.04
C LEU A 257 77.43 21.50 74.05
N GLN A 258 77.20 21.74 72.78
CA GLN A 258 78.23 22.25 71.88
C GLN A 258 78.02 23.75 71.69
N ASN A 259 78.37 24.47 72.76
CA ASN A 259 79.22 25.65 72.70
C ASN A 259 79.71 25.89 74.13
N GLY A 260 80.90 25.37 74.40
CA GLY A 260 81.61 25.63 75.63
C GLY A 260 81.95 27.11 75.76
N ASN A 261 81.84 27.58 77.01
CA ASN A 261 82.38 28.82 77.58
C ASN A 261 81.47 30.04 77.57
N LYS A 262 80.54 30.08 78.52
CA LYS A 262 80.65 30.90 79.75
C LYS A 262 79.32 30.80 80.51
N LEU A 263 79.40 30.80 81.84
CA LEU A 263 78.29 31.23 82.68
C LEU A 263 78.05 32.71 82.34
N GLU A 264 77.26 32.99 81.31
CA GLU A 264 76.93 34.37 80.93
C GLU A 264 76.09 34.98 82.04
N THR A 265 76.72 35.89 82.80
CA THR A 265 76.03 36.99 83.48
C THR A 265 74.96 37.54 82.55
N PHE A 266 73.72 37.66 83.02
CA PHE A 266 72.61 38.22 82.25
C PHE A 266 73.00 39.58 81.66
N THR A 267 73.26 39.62 80.36
CA THR A 267 73.44 40.86 79.59
C THR A 267 72.15 41.12 78.82
N VAL A 268 71.77 42.40 78.74
CA VAL A 268 70.56 42.81 78.00
C VAL A 268 70.67 42.45 76.51
N GLU A 269 71.89 42.42 75.99
CA GLU A 269 72.21 42.03 74.61
C GLU A 269 71.89 40.54 74.35
N ALA A 270 72.33 39.61 75.21
CA ALA A 270 72.01 38.18 75.06
C ALA A 270 70.52 37.85 75.30
N PHE A 271 69.82 38.68 76.09
CA PHE A 271 68.36 38.59 76.20
C PHE A 271 67.67 39.09 74.92
N ALA A 272 68.11 40.23 74.38
CA ALA A 272 67.60 40.77 73.12
C ALA A 272 67.82 39.81 71.94
N GLU A 273 68.98 39.16 71.85
CA GLU A 273 69.27 38.15 70.83
C GLU A 273 68.35 36.92 70.96
N ARG A 274 68.09 36.43 72.18
CA ARG A 274 67.13 35.33 72.39
C ARG A 274 65.71 35.73 72.01
N VAL A 275 65.26 36.93 72.38
CA VAL A 275 63.94 37.44 71.97
C VAL A 275 63.86 37.59 70.45
N GLN A 276 64.91 38.09 69.80
CA GLN A 276 64.98 38.17 68.34
C GLN A 276 64.98 36.79 67.67
N ALA A 277 65.68 35.80 68.24
CA ALA A 277 65.67 34.42 67.75
C ALA A 277 64.28 33.78 67.86
N VAL A 278 63.56 34.00 68.98
CA VAL A 278 62.17 33.54 69.16
C VAL A 278 61.24 34.24 68.16
N VAL A 279 61.36 35.55 67.98
CA VAL A 279 60.56 36.29 66.99
C VAL A 279 60.87 35.84 65.56
N ALA A 280 62.12 35.50 65.25
CA ALA A 280 62.51 34.96 63.96
C ALA A 280 61.93 33.55 63.71
N ASP A 281 61.94 32.68 64.72
CA ASP A 281 61.32 31.35 64.66
C ASP A 281 59.78 31.45 64.52
N ASP A 282 59.13 32.30 65.32
CA ASP A 282 57.69 32.58 65.20
C ASP A 282 57.34 33.12 63.80
N ARG A 283 58.17 34.00 63.23
CA ARG A 283 57.99 34.48 61.85
C ARG A 283 58.14 33.34 60.84
N ALA A 284 59.15 32.49 60.99
CA ALA A 284 59.34 31.32 60.11
C ALA A 284 58.16 30.33 60.21
N LEU A 285 57.63 30.11 61.42
CA LEU A 285 56.46 29.28 61.66
C LEU A 285 55.20 29.88 61.02
N ILE A 286 54.95 31.18 61.21
CA ILE A 286 53.83 31.89 60.60
C ILE A 286 53.93 31.82 59.06
N GLU A 287 55.11 32.04 58.49
CA GLU A 287 55.32 31.90 57.04
C GLU A 287 55.06 30.47 56.56
N ARG A 288 55.48 29.45 57.31
CA ARG A 288 55.20 28.04 56.99
C ARG A 288 53.70 27.75 57.05
N LEU A 289 52.99 28.28 58.04
CA LEU A 289 51.53 28.15 58.17
C LEU A 289 50.80 28.86 57.02
N ILE A 290 51.24 30.05 56.62
CA ILE A 290 50.68 30.76 55.47
C ILE A 290 50.89 29.96 54.18
N ARG A 291 52.12 29.45 53.94
CA ARG A 291 52.41 28.61 52.77
C ARG A 291 51.58 27.32 52.79
N PHE A 292 51.39 26.71 53.96
CA PHE A 292 50.55 25.51 54.10
C PHE A 292 49.08 25.81 53.79
N ALA A 293 48.53 26.91 54.31
CA ALA A 293 47.17 27.33 54.01
C ALA A 293 46.97 27.62 52.52
N GLN A 294 47.92 28.34 51.89
CA GLN A 294 47.89 28.60 50.45
C GLN A 294 47.97 27.31 49.62
N ALA A 295 48.84 26.36 50.00
CA ALA A 295 48.94 25.06 49.34
C ALA A 295 47.65 24.25 49.49
N HIS A 296 47.03 24.28 50.66
CA HIS A 296 45.76 23.62 50.91
C HIS A 296 44.61 24.23 50.07
N ASP A 297 44.55 25.56 49.97
CA ASP A 297 43.58 26.24 49.11
C ASP A 297 43.78 25.91 47.62
N LEU A 298 45.03 25.79 47.16
CA LEU A 298 45.34 25.34 45.81
C LEU A 298 44.92 23.89 45.57
N LEU A 299 45.18 22.99 46.52
CA LEU A 299 44.73 21.59 46.44
C LEU A 299 43.21 21.49 46.44
N LYS A 300 42.52 22.29 47.26
CA LYS A 300 41.05 22.36 47.27
C LYS A 300 40.51 22.81 45.92
N LYS A 301 41.04 23.91 45.36
CA LYS A 301 40.66 24.39 44.01
C LYS A 301 40.97 23.35 42.92
N ASN A 302 42.07 22.61 43.03
CA ASN A 302 42.40 21.54 42.09
C ASN A 302 41.39 20.38 42.19
N ALA A 303 41.05 19.95 43.40
CA ALA A 303 40.05 18.91 43.63
C ALA A 303 38.66 19.32 43.11
N GLU A 304 38.23 20.56 43.34
CA GLU A 304 36.98 21.11 42.80
C GLU A 304 36.98 21.12 41.26
N ARG A 305 38.10 21.50 40.62
CA ARG A 305 38.23 21.41 39.15
C ARG A 305 38.18 19.98 38.65
N ALA A 306 38.87 19.05 39.31
CA ALA A 306 38.86 17.64 38.94
C ALA A 306 37.45 17.04 39.08
N GLN A 307 36.73 17.39 40.15
CA GLN A 307 35.32 17.01 40.35
C GLN A 307 34.44 17.57 39.24
N LYS A 308 34.62 18.84 38.86
CA LYS A 308 33.87 19.47 37.77
C LYS A 308 34.13 18.77 36.43
N LEU A 309 35.39 18.47 36.11
CA LEU A 309 35.76 17.73 34.89
C LEU A 309 35.15 16.32 34.87
N ALA A 310 35.12 15.63 36.02
CA ALA A 310 34.47 14.33 36.12
C ALA A 310 32.95 14.41 35.92
N GLN A 311 32.30 15.45 36.47
CA GLN A 311 30.86 15.70 36.24
C GLN A 311 30.56 16.02 34.78
N GLU A 312 31.34 16.92 34.16
CA GLU A 312 31.22 17.26 32.73
C GLU A 312 31.47 16.02 31.84
N SER A 313 32.44 15.18 32.19
CA SER A 313 32.71 13.91 31.50
C SER A 313 31.54 12.93 31.62
N ASN A 314 30.89 12.83 32.78
CA ASN A 314 29.73 11.94 32.95
C ASN A 314 28.55 12.41 32.10
N VAL A 315 28.28 13.72 32.06
CA VAL A 315 27.24 14.28 31.19
C VAL A 315 27.55 13.99 29.72
N ALA A 316 28.80 14.11 29.29
CA ALA A 316 29.20 13.75 27.92
C ALA A 316 29.03 12.24 27.64
N LEU A 317 29.36 11.37 28.58
CA LEU A 317 29.14 9.92 28.43
C LEU A 317 27.65 9.58 28.31
N GLU A 318 26.79 10.23 29.10
CA GLU A 318 25.34 10.05 28.99
C GLU A 318 24.79 10.51 27.63
N THR A 319 25.30 11.61 27.07
CA THR A 319 24.88 12.06 25.73
C THR A 319 25.34 11.09 24.65
N TYR A 320 26.57 10.59 24.71
CA TYR A 320 27.04 9.55 23.78
C TYR A 320 26.25 8.25 23.93
N GLN A 321 25.93 7.82 25.14
CA GLN A 321 25.10 6.63 25.37
C GLN A 321 23.70 6.79 24.78
N LYS A 322 23.08 7.97 24.92
CA LYS A 322 21.80 8.28 24.26
C LYS A 322 21.90 8.27 22.74
N GLN A 323 22.98 8.81 22.18
CA GLN A 323 23.22 8.79 20.73
C GLN A 323 23.40 7.36 20.21
N VAL A 324 24.18 6.53 20.91
CA VAL A 324 24.36 5.11 20.57
C VAL A 324 23.01 4.40 20.60
N LYS A 325 22.22 4.57 21.66
CA LYS A 325 20.89 3.97 21.76
C LYS A 325 19.96 4.39 20.62
N LEU A 326 19.94 5.68 20.25
CA LEU A 326 19.16 6.17 19.11
C LEU A 326 19.60 5.54 17.77
N LEU A 327 20.91 5.34 17.58
CA LEU A 327 21.44 4.68 16.39
C LEU A 327 21.09 3.18 16.38
N GLU A 328 21.14 2.52 17.54
CA GLU A 328 20.71 1.13 17.70
C GLU A 328 19.21 0.98 17.40
N ASP A 329 18.34 1.82 17.98
CA ASP A 329 16.90 1.83 17.72
C ASP A 329 16.59 2.07 16.24
N ARG A 330 17.31 3.01 15.60
CA ARG A 330 17.18 3.27 14.16
C ARG A 330 17.60 2.06 13.33
N ASN A 331 18.70 1.38 13.71
CA ASN A 331 19.18 0.21 13.01
C ASN A 331 18.18 -0.96 13.13
N LEU A 332 17.66 -1.21 14.32
CA LEU A 332 16.60 -2.20 14.54
C LEU A 332 15.35 -1.91 13.70
N ASN A 333 14.92 -0.64 13.63
CA ASN A 333 13.79 -0.25 12.77
C ASN A 333 14.09 -0.43 11.28
N MET A 334 15.32 -0.19 10.83
CA MET A 334 15.68 -0.46 9.43
C MET A 334 15.72 -1.95 9.12
N LEU A 335 16.23 -2.78 10.03
CA LEU A 335 16.22 -4.23 9.90
C LEU A 335 14.78 -4.78 9.83
N ALA A 336 13.87 -4.28 10.67
CA ALA A 336 12.46 -4.67 10.64
C ALA A 336 11.78 -4.32 9.29
N LYS A 337 12.08 -3.13 8.74
CA LYS A 337 11.60 -2.75 7.39
C LYS A 337 12.23 -3.61 6.29
N GLN A 338 13.50 -3.97 6.45
CA GLN A 338 14.17 -4.84 5.50
C GLN A 338 13.55 -6.24 5.50
N THR A 339 13.19 -6.78 6.66
CA THR A 339 12.50 -8.08 6.74
C THR A 339 11.10 -8.00 6.13
N GLU A 340 10.34 -6.94 6.39
CA GLU A 340 9.01 -6.75 5.79
C GLU A 340 9.07 -6.67 4.25
N LEU A 341 10.04 -5.94 3.70
CA LEU A 341 10.26 -5.89 2.25
C LEU A 341 10.73 -7.23 1.67
N GLN A 342 11.48 -8.02 2.43
CA GLN A 342 11.88 -9.37 2.01
C GLN A 342 10.69 -10.33 1.97
N ASP A 343 9.78 -10.23 2.94
CA ASP A 343 8.53 -11.00 2.97
C ASP A 343 7.62 -10.62 1.79
N GLU A 344 7.46 -9.31 1.49
CA GLU A 344 6.69 -8.84 0.33
C GLU A 344 7.29 -9.34 -1.00
N ILE A 345 8.61 -9.32 -1.15
CA ILE A 345 9.29 -9.88 -2.33
C ILE A 345 8.97 -11.38 -2.47
N HIS A 346 8.97 -12.11 -1.36
CA HIS A 346 8.65 -13.54 -1.36
C HIS A 346 7.19 -13.80 -1.76
N ASP A 347 6.24 -13.07 -1.18
CA ASP A 347 4.82 -13.16 -1.52
C ASP A 347 4.55 -12.83 -3.00
N LEU A 348 5.21 -11.81 -3.53
CA LEU A 348 5.13 -11.45 -4.95
C LEU A 348 5.72 -12.53 -5.85
N GLN A 349 6.83 -13.17 -5.45
CA GLN A 349 7.41 -14.30 -6.17
C GLN A 349 6.44 -15.50 -6.20
N GLU A 350 5.85 -15.86 -5.06
CA GLU A 350 4.84 -16.93 -5.03
C GLU A 350 3.62 -16.60 -5.90
N ALA A 351 3.17 -15.35 -5.91
CA ALA A 351 2.07 -14.91 -6.76
C ALA A 351 2.41 -15.02 -8.25
N VAL A 352 3.62 -14.63 -8.65
CA VAL A 352 4.12 -14.79 -10.02
C VAL A 352 4.18 -16.26 -10.40
N ASP A 353 4.70 -17.12 -9.53
CA ASP A 353 4.78 -18.56 -9.79
C ASP A 353 3.38 -19.18 -9.94
N ARG A 354 2.43 -18.84 -9.07
CA ARG A 354 1.03 -19.26 -9.19
C ARG A 354 0.40 -18.82 -10.52
N ILE A 355 0.51 -17.53 -10.86
CA ILE A 355 -0.04 -16.99 -12.12
C ILE A 355 0.63 -17.66 -13.33
N SER A 356 1.93 -17.96 -13.26
CA SER A 356 2.64 -18.64 -14.34
C SER A 356 2.15 -20.07 -14.55
N ALA A 357 1.84 -20.79 -13.47
CA ALA A 357 1.27 -22.13 -13.51
C ALA A 357 -0.16 -22.11 -14.07
N GLU A 358 -1.01 -21.19 -13.59
CA GLU A 358 -2.38 -21.00 -14.10
C GLU A 358 -2.38 -20.62 -15.59
N LYS A 359 -1.47 -19.73 -16.01
CA LYS A 359 -1.29 -19.37 -17.42
C LYS A 359 -0.95 -20.59 -18.26
N LEU A 360 0.00 -21.42 -17.81
CA LEU A 360 0.39 -22.63 -18.53
C LEU A 360 -0.79 -23.60 -18.63
N GLU A 361 -1.58 -23.76 -17.56
CA GLU A 361 -2.79 -24.57 -17.58
C GLU A 361 -3.81 -24.06 -18.61
N ILE A 362 -4.08 -22.76 -18.63
CA ILE A 362 -5.00 -22.15 -19.62
C ILE A 362 -4.45 -22.33 -21.05
N GLU A 363 -3.15 -22.17 -21.27
CA GLU A 363 -2.52 -22.41 -22.58
C GLU A 363 -2.68 -23.87 -23.02
N THR A 364 -2.54 -24.84 -22.09
CA THR A 364 -2.79 -26.26 -22.38
C THR A 364 -4.25 -26.53 -22.73
N GLN A 365 -5.20 -25.98 -21.95
CA GLN A 365 -6.63 -26.13 -22.22
C GLN A 365 -7.03 -25.49 -23.56
N ALA A 366 -6.47 -24.32 -23.89
CA ALA A 366 -6.70 -23.65 -25.18
C ALA A 366 -6.15 -24.48 -26.35
N ALA A 367 -4.97 -25.12 -26.18
CA ALA A 367 -4.40 -26.02 -27.18
C ALA A 367 -5.28 -27.27 -27.39
N GLU A 368 -5.76 -27.89 -26.31
CA GLU A 368 -6.70 -29.03 -26.37
C GLU A 368 -8.01 -28.64 -27.08
N GLN A 369 -8.59 -27.48 -26.74
CA GLN A 369 -9.79 -26.98 -27.40
C GLN A 369 -9.57 -26.71 -28.89
N ALA A 370 -8.42 -26.13 -29.27
CA ALA A 370 -8.08 -25.93 -30.67
C ALA A 370 -7.99 -27.26 -31.44
N GLU A 371 -7.40 -28.30 -30.82
CA GLU A 371 -7.36 -29.65 -31.40
C GLU A 371 -8.76 -30.25 -31.57
N THR A 372 -9.63 -30.14 -30.57
CA THR A 372 -11.02 -30.63 -30.69
C THR A 372 -11.80 -29.91 -31.78
N CYS A 373 -11.62 -28.59 -31.94
CA CYS A 373 -12.24 -27.81 -33.01
C CYS A 373 -11.73 -28.24 -34.39
N GLN A 374 -10.43 -28.52 -34.51
CA GLN A 374 -9.84 -29.05 -35.74
C GLN A 374 -10.43 -30.43 -36.07
N GLN A 375 -10.47 -31.36 -35.11
CA GLN A 375 -11.05 -32.70 -35.29
C GLN A 375 -12.53 -32.65 -35.69
N LEU A 376 -13.34 -31.76 -35.08
CA LEU A 376 -14.74 -31.56 -35.47
C LEU A 376 -14.88 -30.98 -36.86
N THR A 377 -13.98 -30.07 -37.25
CA THR A 377 -13.95 -29.48 -38.60
C THR A 377 -13.56 -30.54 -39.64
N GLU A 378 -12.58 -31.40 -39.36
CA GLU A 378 -12.21 -32.55 -40.20
C GLU A 378 -13.36 -33.57 -40.30
N ALA A 379 -14.06 -33.86 -39.21
CA ALA A 379 -15.25 -34.71 -39.23
C ALA A 379 -16.38 -34.09 -40.06
N ASN A 380 -16.62 -32.78 -39.95
CA ASN A 380 -17.66 -32.11 -40.72
C ASN A 380 -17.32 -32.05 -42.21
N THR A 381 -16.08 -31.72 -42.57
CA THR A 381 -15.62 -31.73 -43.97
C THR A 381 -15.69 -33.14 -44.58
N THR A 382 -15.31 -34.19 -43.83
CA THR A 382 -15.45 -35.59 -44.30
C THR A 382 -16.90 -36.04 -44.43
N LEU A 383 -17.78 -35.66 -43.49
CA LEU A 383 -19.22 -35.93 -43.60
C LEU A 383 -19.85 -35.17 -44.77
N SER A 384 -19.49 -33.91 -44.96
CA SER A 384 -19.95 -33.09 -46.07
C SER A 384 -19.48 -33.67 -47.41
N ALA A 385 -18.24 -34.12 -47.50
CA ALA A 385 -17.72 -34.82 -48.68
C ALA A 385 -18.50 -36.12 -48.95
N ARG A 386 -18.78 -36.94 -47.92
CA ARG A 386 -19.61 -38.16 -48.07
C ARG A 386 -21.05 -37.86 -48.46
N ALA A 387 -21.64 -36.80 -47.93
CA ALA A 387 -22.99 -36.36 -48.29
C ALA A 387 -23.03 -35.91 -49.76
N LEU A 388 -22.00 -35.20 -50.23
CA LEU A 388 -21.87 -34.83 -51.64
C LEU A 388 -21.68 -36.06 -52.53
N THR A 389 -20.83 -37.03 -52.17
CA THR A 389 -20.67 -38.26 -52.97
C THR A 389 -21.96 -39.08 -53.01
N LEU A 390 -22.71 -39.18 -51.90
CA LEU A 390 -24.01 -39.86 -51.88
C LEU A 390 -25.05 -39.12 -52.72
N ALA A 391 -25.04 -37.78 -52.71
CA ALA A 391 -25.91 -36.98 -53.57
C ALA A 391 -25.55 -37.16 -55.05
N GLU A 392 -24.26 -37.21 -55.41
CA GLU A 392 -23.78 -37.52 -56.76
C GLU A 392 -24.16 -38.94 -57.19
N GLU A 393 -23.99 -39.94 -56.34
CA GLU A 393 -24.42 -41.33 -56.60
C GLU A 393 -25.92 -41.43 -56.81
N ALA A 394 -26.73 -40.77 -55.97
CA ALA A 394 -28.18 -40.72 -56.11
C ALA A 394 -28.59 -40.04 -57.42
N ALA A 395 -27.98 -38.89 -57.76
CA ALA A 395 -28.22 -38.18 -59.02
C ALA A 395 -27.87 -39.05 -60.24
N ASN A 396 -26.68 -39.65 -60.25
CA ASN A 396 -26.21 -40.55 -61.31
C ASN A 396 -27.10 -41.80 -61.45
N SER A 397 -27.58 -42.36 -60.34
CA SER A 397 -28.50 -43.50 -60.36
C SER A 397 -29.86 -43.11 -60.97
N SER A 398 -30.38 -41.93 -60.63
CA SER A 398 -31.65 -41.43 -61.17
C SER A 398 -31.55 -41.12 -62.67
N ASP A 399 -30.44 -40.52 -63.11
CA ASP A 399 -30.15 -40.27 -64.52
C ASP A 399 -29.99 -41.57 -65.30
N GLY A 400 -29.38 -42.59 -64.68
CA GLY A 400 -29.29 -43.94 -65.23
C GLY A 400 -30.66 -44.59 -65.44
N VAL A 401 -31.55 -44.49 -64.45
CA VAL A 401 -32.94 -44.98 -64.55
C VAL A 401 -33.72 -44.20 -65.61
N ARG A 402 -33.58 -42.86 -65.62
CA ARG A 402 -34.24 -42.00 -66.60
C ARG A 402 -33.80 -42.33 -68.03
N LYS A 403 -32.50 -42.50 -68.27
CA LYS A 403 -31.98 -42.91 -69.60
C LYS A 403 -32.51 -44.28 -70.04
N ARG A 404 -32.65 -45.24 -69.11
CA ARG A 404 -33.26 -46.54 -69.43
C ARG A 404 -34.72 -46.40 -69.81
N LEU A 405 -35.50 -45.64 -69.04
CA LEU A 405 -36.91 -45.37 -69.35
C LEU A 405 -37.10 -44.62 -70.67
N GLU A 406 -36.24 -43.63 -70.96
CA GLU A 406 -36.23 -42.93 -72.24
C GLU A 406 -35.88 -43.87 -73.41
N ALA A 407 -34.95 -44.81 -73.22
CA ALA A 407 -34.61 -45.82 -74.23
C ALA A 407 -35.77 -46.81 -74.46
N GLU A 408 -36.41 -47.31 -73.40
CA GLU A 408 -37.59 -48.19 -73.50
C GLU A 408 -38.79 -47.48 -74.14
N LEU A 409 -39.01 -46.19 -73.82
CA LEU A 409 -40.03 -45.36 -74.48
C LEU A 409 -39.72 -45.16 -75.96
N ALA A 410 -38.46 -44.88 -76.31
CA ALA A 410 -38.03 -44.75 -77.70
C ALA A 410 -38.25 -46.07 -78.46
N GLU A 411 -37.92 -47.21 -77.86
CA GLU A 411 -38.14 -48.53 -78.43
C GLU A 411 -39.63 -48.83 -78.61
N CYS A 412 -40.46 -48.62 -77.58
CA CYS A 412 -41.91 -48.75 -77.67
C CYS A 412 -42.50 -47.85 -78.75
N SER A 413 -42.05 -46.59 -78.84
CA SER A 413 -42.53 -45.65 -79.86
C SER A 413 -42.13 -46.07 -81.27
N SER A 414 -40.95 -46.66 -81.44
CA SER A 414 -40.48 -47.21 -82.72
C SER A 414 -41.30 -48.43 -83.13
N ASN A 415 -41.57 -49.33 -82.18
CA ASN A 415 -42.41 -50.51 -82.41
C ASN A 415 -43.85 -50.11 -82.74
N LEU A 416 -44.40 -49.11 -82.05
CA LEU A 416 -45.73 -48.56 -82.32
C LEU A 416 -45.78 -47.94 -83.73
N LYS A 417 -44.76 -47.18 -84.13
CA LYS A 417 -44.64 -46.64 -85.50
C LYS A 417 -44.59 -47.76 -86.54
N LYS A 418 -43.79 -48.80 -86.32
CA LYS A 418 -43.71 -49.96 -87.22
C LYS A 418 -45.05 -50.68 -87.35
N ALA A 419 -45.71 -50.95 -86.22
CA ALA A 419 -47.03 -51.58 -86.20
C ALA A 419 -48.08 -50.72 -86.93
N ASN A 420 -48.05 -49.39 -86.77
CA ASN A 420 -48.93 -48.48 -87.53
C ASN A 420 -48.64 -48.54 -89.04
N MET A 421 -47.37 -48.53 -89.45
CA MET A 421 -47.00 -48.68 -90.86
C MET A 421 -47.45 -50.02 -91.43
N GLU A 422 -47.39 -51.11 -90.65
CA GLU A 422 -47.91 -52.42 -91.05
C GLU A 422 -49.43 -52.41 -91.20
N ILE A 423 -50.16 -51.77 -90.27
CA ILE A 423 -51.63 -51.60 -90.37
C ILE A 423 -52.00 -50.80 -91.62
N ASP A 424 -51.30 -49.71 -91.89
CA ASP A 424 -51.59 -48.87 -93.06
C ASP A 424 -51.25 -49.63 -94.35
N SER A 425 -50.13 -50.37 -94.39
CA SER A 425 -49.82 -51.27 -95.50
C SER A 425 -50.87 -52.37 -95.68
N MET A 426 -51.38 -52.95 -94.59
CA MET A 426 -52.48 -53.92 -94.65
C MET A 426 -53.76 -53.27 -95.19
N ARG A 427 -54.10 -52.05 -94.74
CA ARG A 427 -55.27 -51.30 -95.24
C ARG A 427 -55.13 -50.96 -96.73
N GLU A 428 -53.96 -50.53 -97.17
CA GLU A 428 -53.67 -50.30 -98.59
C GLU A 428 -53.80 -51.61 -99.37
N SER A 429 -53.23 -52.72 -98.88
CA SER A 429 -53.35 -54.03 -99.52
C SER A 429 -54.80 -54.50 -99.57
N GLN A 430 -55.60 -54.24 -98.52
CA GLN A 430 -57.01 -54.56 -98.45
C GLN A 430 -57.83 -53.69 -99.41
N GLN A 431 -57.52 -52.40 -99.53
CA GLN A 431 -58.12 -51.52 -100.53
C GLN A 431 -57.76 -51.96 -101.96
N VAL A 432 -56.51 -52.33 -102.21
CA VAL A 432 -56.06 -52.87 -103.51
C VAL A 432 -56.76 -54.20 -103.82
N GLN A 433 -56.90 -55.11 -102.85
CA GLN A 433 -57.67 -56.34 -103.02
C GLN A 433 -59.17 -56.09 -103.24
N GLN A 434 -59.78 -55.14 -102.53
CA GLN A 434 -61.16 -54.72 -102.76
C GLN A 434 -61.33 -54.12 -104.17
N MET A 435 -60.37 -53.30 -104.61
CA MET A 435 -60.37 -52.73 -105.95
C MET A 435 -60.20 -53.81 -107.01
N ALA A 436 -59.29 -54.77 -106.83
CA ALA A 436 -59.10 -55.91 -107.71
C ALA A 436 -60.35 -56.80 -107.77
N LEU A 437 -61.01 -57.07 -106.64
CA LEU A 437 -62.29 -57.78 -106.62
C LEU A 437 -63.41 -57.01 -107.33
N MET A 438 -63.45 -55.68 -107.18
CA MET A 438 -64.40 -54.84 -107.92
C MET A 438 -64.10 -54.83 -109.42
N GLU A 439 -62.82 -54.82 -109.82
CA GLU A 439 -62.40 -54.97 -111.21
C GLU A 439 -62.76 -56.34 -111.77
N GLU A 440 -62.50 -57.43 -111.03
CA GLU A 440 -62.92 -58.79 -111.40
C GLU A 440 -64.44 -58.90 -111.52
N LEU A 441 -65.20 -58.32 -110.60
CA LEU A 441 -66.66 -58.33 -110.65
C LEU A 441 -67.19 -57.51 -111.83
N ASN A 442 -66.56 -56.38 -112.14
CA ASN A 442 -66.88 -55.56 -113.30
C ASN A 442 -66.49 -56.27 -114.60
N ASN A 443 -65.35 -56.99 -114.62
CA ASN A 443 -64.91 -57.79 -115.76
C ASN A 443 -65.82 -59.00 -115.99
N ILE A 444 -66.28 -59.66 -114.93
CA ILE A 444 -67.30 -60.70 -115.01
C ILE A 444 -68.62 -60.12 -115.49
N GLN A 445 -69.02 -58.90 -115.05
CA GLN A 445 -70.22 -58.24 -115.56
C GLN A 445 -70.11 -57.89 -117.05
N THR A 446 -68.99 -57.34 -117.51
CA THR A 446 -68.77 -57.05 -118.93
C THR A 446 -68.72 -58.33 -119.75
N GLU A 447 -68.13 -59.40 -119.24
CA GLU A 447 -68.13 -60.73 -119.87
C GLU A 447 -69.54 -61.33 -119.88
N ASN A 448 -70.33 -61.17 -118.82
CA ASN A 448 -71.74 -61.58 -118.78
C ASN A 448 -72.58 -60.80 -119.80
N ASP A 449 -72.35 -59.49 -119.92
CA ASP A 449 -73.03 -58.65 -120.91
C ASP A 449 -72.60 -58.97 -122.34
N SER A 450 -71.32 -59.29 -122.56
CA SER A 450 -70.79 -59.84 -123.81
C SER A 450 -71.45 -61.18 -124.16
N LEU A 451 -71.52 -62.12 -123.22
CA LEU A 451 -72.18 -63.41 -123.42
C LEU A 451 -73.69 -63.25 -123.66
N ARG A 452 -74.36 -62.31 -122.98
CA ARG A 452 -75.75 -61.94 -123.26
C ARG A 452 -75.92 -61.32 -124.64
N ALA A 453 -75.00 -60.47 -125.08
CA ALA A 453 -75.01 -59.91 -126.43
C ALA A 453 -74.78 -61.00 -127.49
N GLN A 454 -73.86 -61.93 -127.26
CA GLN A 454 -73.63 -63.10 -128.12
C GLN A 454 -74.84 -64.05 -128.15
N LEU A 455 -75.53 -64.25 -127.02
CA LEU A 455 -76.79 -65.00 -126.95
C LEU A 455 -77.94 -64.31 -127.69
N ARG A 456 -78.00 -62.98 -127.67
CA ARG A 456 -78.98 -62.21 -128.47
C ARG A 456 -78.66 -62.25 -129.96
N ALA A 457 -77.38 -62.27 -130.34
CA ALA A 457 -76.96 -62.39 -131.75
C ALA A 457 -77.17 -63.81 -132.33
N LYS A 458 -77.46 -64.81 -131.49
CA LYS A 458 -77.78 -66.20 -131.89
C LYS A 458 -79.29 -66.52 -131.90
N LYS A 459 -80.15 -65.50 -131.82
CA LYS A 459 -81.58 -65.56 -132.13
C LYS A 459 -81.87 -64.63 -133.28
#